data_AF-A0A2Z6E0S8-F1
#
_entry.id   AF-A0A2Z6E0S8-F1
#
_cell.length_a   1.000
_cell.length_b   1.000
_cell.length_c   1.000
_cell.angle_alpha   90.00
_cell.angle_beta   90.00
_cell.angle_gamma   90.00
#
_symmetry.space_group_name_H-M   'P 1'
#
loop_
_entity.id
_entity.type
_entity.pdbx_description
1 polymer ?
#
loop_
_entity_poly.entity_id
_entity_poly.type
_entity_poly.pdbx_seq_one_letter_code
_entity_poly.pdbx_strand_id
1 'polypeptide(L)'
;MLSRIIAAFCIIDDALQALGYKDDPQAKTPASAILTLAILAAMELGGKHNKALALAKDLRLFTYVPSPSRFNRRLHALYPFFLPLRKIAPSGLTHLLAQAWKNLHQAQAYALDTFPLPACENIRAPRSRLCKIAPAGLTPDKAYRGFIPSKRVYFHGPKLHLLVDDGKFIHGQPEGLPCRVV
;
A
#
# COMPACT_ATOMS: atom_id res chain seq x y z
N MET A 1 -2.06 -8.40 -16.81
CA MET A 1 -2.24 -9.15 -15.53
C MET A 1 -1.30 -8.63 -14.45
N LEU A 2 0.02 -8.78 -14.59
CA LEU A 2 0.98 -8.39 -13.54
C LEU A 2 0.90 -6.92 -13.12
N SER A 3 0.81 -6.00 -14.09
CA SER A 3 0.71 -4.55 -13.82
C SER A 3 -0.51 -4.18 -12.97
N ARG A 4 -1.63 -4.90 -13.15
CA ARG A 4 -2.85 -4.72 -12.34
C ARG A 4 -2.66 -5.19 -10.91
N ILE A 5 -1.93 -6.29 -10.71
CA ILE A 5 -1.61 -6.82 -9.38
C ILE A 5 -0.70 -5.85 -8.63
N ILE A 6 0.30 -5.28 -9.32
CA ILE A 6 1.21 -4.27 -8.74
C ILE A 6 0.42 -3.01 -8.37
N ALA A 7 -0.42 -2.51 -9.28
CA ALA A 7 -1.28 -1.35 -9.01
C ALA A 7 -2.21 -1.60 -7.82
N ALA A 8 -2.86 -2.77 -7.76
CA ALA A 8 -3.72 -3.16 -6.66
C ALA A 8 -2.95 -3.21 -5.33
N PHE A 9 -1.75 -3.78 -5.33
CA PHE A 9 -0.89 -3.82 -4.15
C PHE A 9 -0.59 -2.41 -3.63
N CYS A 10 -0.20 -1.49 -4.50
CA CYS A 10 0.12 -0.11 -4.11
C CYS A 10 -1.10 0.61 -3.52
N ILE A 11 -2.27 0.52 -4.16
CA ILE A 11 -3.50 1.14 -3.65
C ILE A 11 -3.87 0.58 -2.27
N ILE A 12 -3.72 -0.73 -2.07
CA ILE A 12 -4.03 -1.37 -0.78
C ILE A 12 -3.03 -0.98 0.29
N ASP A 13 -1.74 -0.92 -0.07
CA ASP A 13 -0.68 -0.53 0.85
C ASP A 13 -0.89 0.89 1.35
N ASP A 14 -1.13 1.84 0.43
CA ASP A 14 -1.44 3.24 0.75
C ASP A 14 -2.71 3.36 1.60
N ALA A 15 -3.76 2.58 1.28
CA ALA A 15 -5.00 2.58 2.05
C ALA A 15 -4.80 2.05 3.48
N LEU A 16 -4.01 0.98 3.66
CA LEU A 16 -3.68 0.45 4.99
C LEU A 16 -2.83 1.45 5.79
N GLN A 17 -1.91 2.15 5.13
CA GLN A 17 -1.11 3.21 5.73
C GLN A 17 -1.97 4.38 6.19
N ALA A 18 -2.90 4.86 5.35
CA ALA A 18 -3.83 5.93 5.68
C ALA A 18 -4.74 5.58 6.86
N LEU A 19 -5.07 4.30 7.04
CA LEU A 19 -5.83 3.79 8.19
C LEU A 19 -4.97 3.57 9.44
N GLY A 20 -3.65 3.73 9.35
CA GLY A 20 -2.72 3.50 10.46
C GLY A 20 -2.62 2.02 10.87
N TYR A 21 -2.92 1.08 9.95
CA TYR A 21 -2.82 -0.34 10.23
C TYR A 21 -1.36 -0.74 10.47
N LYS A 22 -1.08 -1.32 11.63
CA LYS A 22 0.25 -1.86 11.96
C LYS A 22 0.21 -3.38 11.91
N ASP A 23 0.99 -3.93 10.98
CA ASP A 23 1.26 -5.37 10.93
C ASP A 23 1.97 -5.86 12.20
N ASP A 24 1.71 -7.13 12.52
CA ASP A 24 2.42 -7.85 13.58
C ASP A 24 3.94 -7.89 13.28
N PRO A 25 4.82 -7.55 14.25
CA PRO A 25 6.28 -7.57 14.04
C PRO A 25 6.85 -8.92 13.59
N GLN A 26 6.17 -10.04 13.88
CA GLN A 26 6.57 -11.39 13.50
C GLN A 26 6.04 -11.78 12.11
N ALA A 27 5.20 -10.95 11.49
CA ALA A 27 4.66 -11.21 10.17
C ALA A 27 5.72 -10.99 9.08
N LYS A 28 6.18 -12.10 8.48
CA LYS A 28 7.10 -12.06 7.32
C LYS A 28 6.49 -11.52 6.03
N THR A 29 5.16 -11.45 5.96
CA THR A 29 4.42 -10.89 4.82
C THR A 29 3.63 -9.69 5.30
N PRO A 30 3.58 -8.57 4.58
CA PRO A 30 2.71 -7.46 4.97
C PRO A 30 1.24 -7.81 4.73
N ALA A 31 0.33 -7.16 5.45
CA ALA A 31 -1.12 -7.30 5.26
C ALA A 31 -1.55 -6.91 3.84
N SER A 32 -0.90 -5.91 3.24
CA SER A 32 -1.13 -5.51 1.84
C SER A 32 -0.92 -6.67 0.87
N ALA A 33 0.13 -7.48 1.08
CA ALA A 33 0.37 -8.68 0.27
C ALA A 33 -0.73 -9.74 0.43
N ILE A 34 -1.21 -9.97 1.66
CA ILE A 34 -2.28 -10.96 1.93
C ILE A 34 -3.57 -10.55 1.22
N LEU A 35 -3.92 -9.26 1.26
CA LEU A 35 -5.10 -8.72 0.60
C LEU A 35 -4.98 -8.76 -0.92
N THR A 36 -3.81 -8.39 -1.45
CA THR A 36 -3.54 -8.47 -2.89
C THR A 36 -3.70 -9.91 -3.40
N LEU A 37 -3.22 -10.90 -2.66
CA LEU A 37 -3.38 -12.32 -3.01
C LEU A 37 -4.84 -12.79 -2.93
N ALA A 38 -5.60 -12.31 -1.96
CA ALA A 38 -7.02 -12.61 -1.87
C ALA A 38 -7.79 -12.05 -3.08
N ILE A 39 -7.44 -10.84 -3.52
CA ILE A 39 -8.07 -10.21 -4.67
C ILE A 39 -7.64 -10.89 -5.97
N LEU A 40 -6.35 -11.21 -6.13
CA LEU A 40 -5.85 -12.00 -7.25
C LEU A 40 -6.63 -13.32 -7.39
N ALA A 41 -6.90 -13.99 -6.26
CA ALA A 41 -7.69 -15.21 -6.27
C ALA A 41 -9.12 -14.95 -6.75
N ALA A 42 -9.76 -13.88 -6.29
CA ALA A 42 -11.13 -13.52 -6.66
C ALA A 42 -11.26 -13.16 -8.15
N MET A 43 -10.30 -12.42 -8.71
CA MET A 43 -10.35 -11.97 -10.10
C MET A 43 -10.02 -13.06 -11.11
N GLU A 44 -8.90 -13.75 -10.92
CA GLU A 44 -8.27 -14.55 -11.98
C GLU A 44 -8.45 -16.05 -11.76
N LEU A 45 -8.82 -16.46 -10.54
CA LEU A 45 -8.80 -17.87 -10.12
C LEU A 45 -10.12 -18.32 -9.47
N GLY A 46 -11.19 -17.53 -9.63
CA GLY A 46 -12.54 -17.85 -9.16
C GLY A 46 -12.62 -18.07 -7.65
N GLY A 47 -11.82 -17.34 -6.87
CA GLY A 47 -11.76 -17.43 -5.40
C GLY A 47 -10.87 -18.56 -4.85
N LYS A 48 -10.15 -19.31 -5.71
CA LYS A 48 -9.29 -20.41 -5.26
C LYS A 48 -7.96 -19.91 -4.70
N HIS A 49 -7.93 -19.58 -3.41
CA HIS A 49 -6.74 -19.06 -2.72
C HIS A 49 -5.48 -19.92 -2.88
N ASN A 50 -5.61 -21.26 -2.88
CA ASN A 50 -4.47 -22.16 -3.06
C ASN A 50 -3.78 -21.99 -4.42
N LYS A 51 -4.56 -21.76 -5.48
CA LYS A 51 -4.03 -21.49 -6.81
C LYS A 51 -3.34 -20.12 -6.87
N ALA A 52 -3.89 -19.13 -6.16
CA ALA A 52 -3.28 -17.79 -6.09
C ALA A 52 -1.92 -17.83 -5.39
N LEU A 53 -1.81 -18.61 -4.31
CA LEU A 53 -0.54 -18.81 -3.60
C LEU A 53 0.48 -19.57 -4.46
N ALA A 54 0.07 -20.56 -5.24
CA ALA A 54 0.95 -21.24 -6.18
C ALA A 54 1.45 -20.29 -7.26
N LEU A 55 0.53 -19.56 -7.91
CA LEU A 55 0.86 -18.57 -8.93
C LEU A 55 1.80 -17.47 -8.40
N ALA A 56 1.57 -17.00 -7.16
CA ALA A 56 2.42 -15.99 -6.55
C ALA A 56 3.84 -16.49 -6.26
N LYS A 57 4.02 -17.80 -6.01
CA LYS A 57 5.34 -18.43 -5.88
C LYS A 57 6.03 -18.54 -7.23
N ASP A 58 5.30 -18.98 -8.25
CA ASP A 58 5.83 -19.16 -9.61
C ASP A 58 6.29 -17.82 -10.21
N LEU A 59 5.47 -16.78 -10.02
CA LEU A 59 5.78 -15.41 -10.45
C LEU A 59 6.73 -14.67 -9.50
N ARG A 60 7.14 -15.27 -8.38
CA ARG A 60 7.99 -14.67 -7.34
C ARG A 60 7.53 -13.26 -6.92
N LEU A 61 6.21 -13.07 -6.76
CA LEU A 61 5.62 -11.75 -6.45
C LEU A 61 6.08 -11.20 -5.10
N PHE A 62 6.35 -12.09 -4.14
CA PHE A 62 6.76 -11.72 -2.79
C PHE A 62 7.93 -12.60 -2.34
N THR A 63 8.83 -12.03 -1.54
CA THR A 63 10.00 -12.72 -0.97
C THR A 63 9.60 -13.95 -0.14
N TYR A 64 8.45 -13.89 0.54
CA TYR A 64 7.92 -14.98 1.32
C TYR A 64 6.43 -15.18 1.03
N VAL A 65 6.04 -16.35 0.54
CA VAL A 65 4.63 -16.69 0.34
C VAL A 65 4.16 -17.60 1.49
N PRO A 66 3.11 -17.21 2.26
CA PRO A 66 2.64 -18.00 3.39
C PRO A 66 2.05 -19.35 2.95
N SER A 67 2.04 -20.32 3.87
CA SER A 67 1.28 -21.56 3.67
C SER A 67 -0.23 -21.29 3.63
N PRO A 68 -1.04 -22.14 2.98
CA PRO A 68 -2.49 -21.96 2.90
C PRO A 68 -3.18 -21.72 4.25
N SER A 69 -2.82 -22.50 5.28
CA SER A 69 -3.38 -22.36 6.62
C SER A 69 -3.00 -21.02 7.27
N ARG A 70 -1.75 -20.56 7.09
CA ARG A 70 -1.30 -19.27 7.61
C ARG A 70 -1.98 -18.12 6.86
N PHE A 71 -2.12 -18.24 5.55
CA PHE A 71 -2.84 -17.28 4.72
C PHE A 71 -4.28 -17.11 5.20
N ASN A 72 -5.03 -18.20 5.35
CA ASN A 72 -6.42 -18.15 5.81
C ASN A 72 -6.53 -17.53 7.21
N ARG A 73 -5.69 -17.93 8.15
CA ARG A 73 -5.66 -17.32 9.50
C ARG A 73 -5.44 -15.82 9.45
N ARG A 74 -4.50 -15.35 8.63
CA ARG A 74 -4.22 -13.92 8.49
C ARG A 74 -5.34 -13.17 7.78
N LEU A 75 -5.91 -13.75 6.73
CA LEU A 75 -7.06 -13.19 6.05
C LEU A 75 -8.25 -13.03 7.00
N HIS A 76 -8.50 -14.03 7.84
CA HIS A 76 -9.53 -13.95 8.89
C HIS A 76 -9.20 -12.93 9.98
N ALA A 77 -7.94 -12.78 10.37
CA ALA A 77 -7.53 -11.75 11.34
C ALA A 77 -7.66 -10.32 10.78
N LEU A 78 -7.53 -10.16 9.46
CA LEU A 78 -7.79 -8.90 8.78
C LEU A 78 -9.30 -8.63 8.68
N TYR A 79 -10.14 -9.66 8.56
CA TYR A 79 -11.58 -9.56 8.37
C TYR A 79 -12.33 -8.63 9.36
N PRO A 80 -11.99 -8.55 10.66
CA PRO A 80 -12.52 -7.54 11.59
C PRO A 80 -12.22 -6.08 11.20
N PHE A 81 -11.12 -5.78 10.53
CA PHE A 81 -10.87 -4.44 9.95
C PHE A 81 -11.76 -4.18 8.72
N PHE A 82 -12.26 -5.25 8.08
CA PHE A 82 -13.19 -5.22 6.97
C PHE A 82 -14.68 -5.36 7.37
N LEU A 83 -15.01 -5.68 8.63
CA LEU A 83 -16.38 -5.99 9.07
C LEU A 83 -17.22 -4.86 9.68
N PRO A 84 -16.69 -3.79 10.32
CA PRO A 84 -17.54 -2.64 10.69
C PRO A 84 -18.16 -1.95 9.46
N LEU A 85 -17.69 -2.29 8.26
CA LEU A 85 -18.18 -1.90 6.93
C LEU A 85 -19.53 -2.51 6.50
N ARG A 86 -20.10 -3.49 7.22
CA ARG A 86 -21.43 -4.02 6.84
C ARG A 86 -22.60 -3.33 7.56
N LYS A 87 -22.37 -2.67 8.71
CA LYS A 87 -23.46 -2.09 9.51
C LYS A 87 -23.30 -0.63 9.91
N ILE A 88 -22.10 -0.03 9.88
CA ILE A 88 -21.89 1.30 10.51
C ILE A 88 -21.44 2.39 9.51
N ALA A 89 -20.88 2.06 8.35
CA ALA A 89 -20.53 3.07 7.35
C ALA A 89 -20.58 2.50 5.92
N PRO A 90 -21.43 3.02 5.01
CA PRO A 90 -21.35 2.73 3.57
C PRO A 90 -20.08 3.30 2.89
N SER A 91 -19.14 3.87 3.67
CA SER A 91 -18.03 4.72 3.24
C SER A 91 -16.67 4.31 3.85
N GLY A 92 -16.35 3.02 3.97
CA GLY A 92 -15.01 2.58 4.42
C GLY A 92 -14.16 1.95 3.31
N LEU A 93 -13.09 1.25 3.71
CA LEU A 93 -12.05 0.70 2.83
C LEU A 93 -12.59 -0.21 1.72
N THR A 94 -13.68 -0.95 1.91
CA THR A 94 -14.31 -1.72 0.82
C THR A 94 -14.92 -0.85 -0.27
N HIS A 95 -15.48 0.32 0.07
CA HIS A 95 -15.99 1.27 -0.93
C HIS A 95 -14.84 1.99 -1.65
N LEU A 96 -13.81 2.40 -0.90
CA LEU A 96 -12.59 3.01 -1.49
C LEU A 96 -11.91 2.03 -2.46
N LEU A 97 -11.72 0.78 -2.03
CA LEU A 97 -11.23 -0.28 -2.90
C LEU A 97 -12.21 -0.48 -4.06
N ALA A 98 -13.50 -0.69 -3.86
CA ALA A 98 -14.45 -0.90 -4.96
C ALA A 98 -14.44 0.22 -6.01
N GLN A 99 -14.27 1.48 -5.60
CA GLN A 99 -14.12 2.62 -6.52
C GLN A 99 -12.79 2.59 -7.26
N ALA A 100 -11.67 2.40 -6.55
CA ALA A 100 -10.35 2.27 -7.16
C ALA A 100 -10.30 1.08 -8.14
N TRP A 101 -11.03 0.02 -7.83
CA TRP A 101 -11.16 -1.21 -8.60
C TRP A 101 -11.97 -1.04 -9.89
N LYS A 102 -13.03 -0.22 -9.90
CA LYS A 102 -13.77 0.12 -11.13
C LYS A 102 -12.85 0.80 -12.14
N ASN A 103 -11.98 1.68 -11.66
CA ASN A 103 -11.01 2.39 -12.49
C ASN A 103 -9.89 1.44 -12.97
N LEU A 104 -9.44 0.51 -12.11
CA LEU A 104 -8.43 -0.50 -12.46
C LEU A 104 -8.86 -1.50 -13.54
N HIS A 105 -10.17 -1.73 -13.71
CA HIS A 105 -10.65 -2.70 -14.71
C HIS A 105 -10.62 -2.17 -16.14
N GLN A 106 -10.62 -0.85 -16.35
CA GLN A 106 -10.72 -0.23 -17.67
C GLN A 106 -9.35 -0.01 -18.34
N ALA A 107 -8.29 0.08 -17.52
CA ALA A 107 -6.92 0.30 -17.92
C ALA A 107 -6.29 -0.81 -18.79
N GLN A 108 -5.61 -0.44 -19.86
CA GLN A 108 -4.72 -1.35 -20.61
C GLN A 108 -3.27 -1.28 -20.14
N ALA A 109 -2.77 -0.10 -19.73
CA ALA A 109 -1.39 0.09 -19.28
C ALA A 109 -1.30 0.92 -17.99
N TYR A 110 -0.39 0.54 -17.10
CA TYR A 110 -0.13 1.26 -15.85
C TYR A 110 1.29 1.78 -15.81
N ALA A 111 1.44 3.07 -15.53
CA ALA A 111 2.71 3.67 -15.15
C ALA A 111 2.67 3.98 -13.66
N LEU A 112 3.64 3.42 -12.93
CA LEU A 112 3.86 3.74 -11.52
C LEU A 112 5.18 4.51 -11.42
N ASP A 113 5.10 5.72 -10.87
CA ASP A 113 6.28 6.50 -10.53
C ASP A 113 6.21 6.95 -9.08
N THR A 114 7.37 7.10 -8.47
CA THR A 114 7.49 7.48 -7.07
C THR A 114 8.70 8.39 -6.92
N PHE A 115 8.46 9.64 -6.54
CA PHE A 115 9.53 10.61 -6.38
C PHE A 115 9.38 11.44 -5.11
N PRO A 116 10.51 11.84 -4.50
CA PRO A 116 10.51 12.72 -3.35
C PRO A 116 10.07 14.13 -3.77
N LEU A 117 9.31 14.79 -2.91
CA LEU A 117 9.08 16.23 -2.98
C LEU A 117 9.84 16.88 -1.81
N PRO A 118 11.17 17.10 -1.95
CA PRO A 118 11.98 17.63 -0.86
C PRO A 118 11.53 19.06 -0.52
N ALA A 119 11.05 19.27 0.70
CA ALA A 119 10.69 20.59 1.21
C ALA A 119 11.93 21.34 1.70
N CYS A 120 12.90 20.63 2.27
CA CYS A 120 14.17 21.19 2.71
C CYS A 120 15.26 20.11 2.84
N GLU A 121 16.50 20.55 3.03
CA GLU A 121 17.61 19.67 3.41
C GLU A 121 17.41 19.08 4.81
N ASN A 122 17.89 17.86 5.03
CA ASN A 122 17.72 17.13 6.28
C ASN A 122 18.29 17.87 7.50
N ILE A 123 19.35 18.68 7.32
CA ILE A 123 19.92 19.52 8.39
C ILE A 123 18.98 20.65 8.84
N ARG A 124 18.04 21.06 7.98
CA ARG A 124 17.06 22.13 8.23
C ARG A 124 15.69 21.59 8.66
N ALA A 125 15.50 20.26 8.65
CA ALA A 125 14.25 19.59 9.01
C ALA A 125 13.63 20.08 10.34
N PRO A 126 14.39 20.27 11.45
CA PRO A 126 13.83 20.72 12.72
C PRO A 126 13.22 22.13 12.68
N ARG A 127 13.62 22.95 11.70
CA ARG A 127 13.16 24.34 11.53
C ARG A 127 12.12 24.50 10.42
N SER A 128 11.72 23.41 9.76
CA SER A 128 10.80 23.47 8.63
C SER A 128 9.39 23.88 9.09
N ARG A 129 8.75 24.79 8.33
CA ARG A 129 7.39 25.26 8.62
C ARG A 129 6.31 24.50 7.86
N LEU A 130 6.69 23.86 6.75
CA LEU A 130 5.79 23.18 5.82
C LEU A 130 5.42 21.76 6.29
N CYS A 131 6.29 21.10 7.04
CA CYS A 131 6.17 19.70 7.47
C CYS A 131 5.96 19.63 8.99
N LYS A 132 4.85 20.19 9.48
CA LYS A 132 4.55 20.32 10.92
C LYS A 132 3.53 19.33 11.46
N ILE A 133 2.74 18.72 10.58
CA ILE A 133 1.65 17.84 10.97
C ILE A 133 2.20 16.41 11.05
N ALA A 134 2.40 15.91 12.26
CA ALA A 134 2.85 14.55 12.48
C ALA A 134 1.70 13.68 13.02
N PRO A 135 1.59 12.41 12.60
CA PRO A 135 0.69 11.46 13.25
C PRO A 135 1.11 11.25 14.72
N ALA A 136 0.13 10.89 15.56
CA ALA A 136 0.33 10.75 17.00
C ALA A 136 1.52 9.82 17.34
N GLY A 137 2.48 10.34 18.12
CA GLY A 137 3.66 9.61 18.57
C GLY A 137 4.93 9.82 17.74
N LEU A 138 4.93 10.72 16.75
CA LEU A 138 6.12 11.07 15.97
C LEU A 138 6.37 12.59 15.96
N THR A 139 7.64 13.00 15.97
CA THR A 139 8.00 14.41 15.81
C THR A 139 7.92 14.80 14.32
N PRO A 140 7.56 16.06 13.99
CA PRO A 140 7.36 16.48 12.59
C PRO A 140 8.58 16.28 11.68
N ASP A 141 9.78 16.51 12.21
CA ASP A 141 11.06 16.27 11.54
C ASP A 141 11.29 14.78 11.18
N LYS A 142 10.70 13.85 11.94
CA LYS A 142 10.81 12.41 11.71
C LYS A 142 9.68 11.88 10.83
N ALA A 143 8.50 12.50 10.86
CA ALA A 143 7.35 12.09 10.06
C ALA A 143 7.62 12.26 8.56
N TYR A 144 8.25 13.36 8.17
CA TYR A 144 8.53 13.67 6.76
C TYR A 144 9.94 13.28 6.32
N ARG A 145 10.67 12.49 7.10
CA ARG A 145 12.00 12.03 6.72
C ARG A 145 11.91 10.73 5.93
N GLY A 146 12.38 10.77 4.70
CA GLY A 146 12.43 9.62 3.81
C GLY A 146 13.83 9.27 3.33
N PHE A 147 13.96 8.05 2.82
CA PHE A 147 15.19 7.54 2.21
C PHE A 147 14.89 6.98 0.83
N ILE A 148 15.77 7.27 -0.13
CA ILE A 148 15.68 6.77 -1.51
C ILE A 148 16.81 5.77 -1.70
N PRO A 149 16.53 4.46 -1.71
CA PRO A 149 17.56 3.44 -1.84
C PRO A 149 18.37 3.55 -3.14
N SER A 150 17.72 3.84 -4.26
CA SER A 150 18.36 3.94 -5.58
C SER A 150 19.40 5.07 -5.65
N LYS A 151 19.14 6.18 -4.97
CA LYS A 151 20.05 7.34 -4.92
C LYS A 151 20.92 7.36 -3.66
N ARG A 152 20.66 6.48 -2.69
CA ARG A 152 21.27 6.46 -1.35
C ARG A 152 21.20 7.82 -0.63
N VAL A 153 20.11 8.57 -0.83
CA VAL A 153 19.93 9.93 -0.30
C VAL A 153 18.74 9.99 0.66
N TYR A 154 18.91 10.71 1.76
CA TYR A 154 17.82 11.10 2.64
C TYR A 154 17.19 12.41 2.17
N PHE A 155 15.87 12.49 2.21
CA PHE A 155 15.12 13.70 1.93
C PHE A 155 14.17 14.01 3.08
N HIS A 156 13.82 15.29 3.20
CA HIS A 156 12.81 15.74 4.14
C HIS A 156 11.68 16.45 3.39
N GLY A 157 10.52 15.83 3.36
CA GLY A 157 9.35 16.28 2.62
C GLY A 157 8.44 15.10 2.26
N PRO A 158 7.27 15.39 1.67
CA PRO A 158 6.36 14.32 1.26
C PRO A 158 6.95 13.47 0.13
N LYS A 159 6.51 12.21 0.06
CA LYS A 159 6.81 11.30 -1.04
C LYS A 159 5.56 11.14 -1.89
N LEU A 160 5.64 11.43 -3.18
CA LEU A 160 4.49 11.30 -4.07
C LEU A 160 4.54 9.93 -4.75
N HIS A 161 3.43 9.20 -4.62
CA HIS A 161 3.18 7.98 -5.36
C HIS A 161 2.17 8.28 -6.46
N LEU A 162 2.58 8.15 -7.72
CA LEU A 162 1.72 8.37 -8.88
C LEU A 162 1.37 7.04 -9.54
N LEU A 163 0.07 6.83 -9.72
CA LEU A 163 -0.46 5.76 -10.55
C LEU A 163 -1.25 6.37 -11.71
N VAL A 164 -0.76 6.13 -12.93
CA VAL A 164 -1.33 6.64 -14.17
C VAL A 164 -1.80 5.48 -15.03
N ASP A 165 -2.95 5.65 -15.68
CA ASP A 165 -3.55 4.72 -16.63
C ASP A 165 -3.95 5.43 -17.91
N ASP A 166 -3.52 4.96 -19.07
CA ASP A 166 -3.89 5.43 -20.41
C ASP A 166 -4.06 6.98 -20.51
N GLY A 167 -3.18 7.73 -19.82
CA GLY A 167 -3.14 9.20 -19.77
C GLY A 167 -3.97 9.90 -18.67
N LYS A 168 -4.63 9.16 -17.76
CA LYS A 168 -5.43 9.67 -16.64
C LYS A 168 -4.80 9.30 -15.29
N PHE A 169 -4.88 10.22 -14.32
CA PHE A 169 -4.42 9.98 -12.96
C PHE A 169 -5.46 9.17 -12.19
N ILE A 170 -5.06 8.00 -11.67
CA ILE A 170 -5.93 7.15 -10.84
C ILE A 170 -5.76 7.48 -9.36
N HIS A 171 -4.53 7.62 -8.91
CA HIS A 171 -4.21 7.78 -7.49
C HIS A 171 -2.93 8.61 -7.30
N GLY A 172 -3.02 9.59 -6.40
CA GLY A 172 -1.92 10.44 -6.00
C GLY A 172 -2.06 10.79 -4.53
N GLN A 173 -1.25 10.19 -3.66
CA GLN A 173 -1.20 10.56 -2.24
C GLN A 173 0.18 11.14 -1.89
N PRO A 174 0.24 12.35 -1.32
CA PRO A 174 1.46 12.85 -0.71
C PRO A 174 1.65 12.17 0.65
N GLU A 175 2.57 11.23 0.75
CA GLU A 175 2.89 10.58 2.02
C GLU A 175 3.69 11.52 2.93
N GLY A 176 3.18 11.79 4.13
CA GLY A 176 3.90 12.38 5.26
C GLY A 176 4.21 11.36 6.37
N LEU A 177 4.29 10.08 6.00
CA LEU A 177 4.44 8.95 6.92
C LEU A 177 5.88 8.43 6.93
N PRO A 178 6.33 7.84 8.06
CA PRO A 178 7.70 7.37 8.19
C PRO A 178 7.99 6.31 7.12
N CYS A 179 8.98 6.59 6.26
CA CYS A 179 9.45 5.64 5.27
C CYS A 179 9.84 4.31 5.93
N ARG A 180 9.02 3.27 5.74
CA ARG A 180 9.48 1.90 5.95
C ARG A 180 10.41 1.54 4.80
N VAL A 181 11.65 1.22 5.14
CA VAL A 181 12.57 0.53 4.23
C VAL A 181 12.00 -0.88 4.08
N VAL A 182 11.40 -1.18 2.93
CA VAL A 182 11.18 -2.55 2.47
C VAL A 182 12.50 -3.10 1.94
#